data_AF-A0A973LTY7-F1
#
_entry.id   AF-A0A973LTY7-F1
#
_cell.length_a   1.000
_cell.length_b   1.000
_cell.length_c   1.000
_cell.angle_alpha   90.00
_cell.angle_beta   90.00
_cell.angle_gamma   90.00
#
_symmetry.space_group_name_H-M   'P 1'
#
loop_
_entity.id
_entity.type
_entity.pdbx_description
1 polymer ?
#
loop_
_entity_poly.entity_id
_entity_poly.type
_entity_poly.pdbx_seq_one_letter_code
_entity_poly.pdbx_strand_id
1 'polypeptide(L)'
;MILRRVRWRRFVVWCAGLTLLAACAGLGYETVRRRGDAGRFPAPGRLVDVGGHRLHLRCTGTGGPVVVLEAGLVESGASWEVIQRRLSAGLRVCSYDRAGYAWSEDGPGPRTAGRETAAAARR
;
A
#
# COMPACT_ATOMS: atom_id res chain seq x y z
N MET A 1 -19.22 -41.77 32.41
CA MET A 1 -18.38 -41.42 31.24
C MET A 1 -19.09 -40.51 30.21
N ILE A 2 -20.41 -40.66 29.99
CA ILE A 2 -21.21 -39.94 28.99
C ILE A 2 -21.34 -38.42 29.25
N LEU A 3 -21.60 -37.99 30.50
CA LEU A 3 -21.69 -36.55 30.82
C LEU A 3 -20.39 -35.77 30.58
N ARG A 4 -19.21 -36.40 30.76
CA ARG A 4 -17.91 -35.77 30.45
C ARG A 4 -17.73 -35.57 28.93
N ARG A 5 -18.20 -36.52 28.09
CA ARG A 5 -18.16 -36.40 26.63
C ARG A 5 -19.11 -35.33 26.09
N VAL A 6 -20.30 -35.19 26.69
CA VAL A 6 -21.27 -34.13 26.30
C VAL A 6 -20.76 -32.75 26.71
N ARG A 7 -20.21 -32.60 27.91
CA ARG A 7 -19.60 -31.35 28.39
C ARG A 7 -18.39 -30.94 27.53
N TRP A 8 -17.56 -31.91 27.12
CA TRP A 8 -16.42 -31.67 26.23
C TRP A 8 -16.85 -31.25 24.82
N ARG A 9 -17.84 -31.93 24.21
CA ARG A 9 -18.37 -31.54 22.88
C ARG A 9 -18.95 -30.12 22.89
N ARG A 10 -19.69 -29.75 23.94
CA ARG A 10 -20.23 -28.39 24.09
C ARG A 10 -19.09 -27.37 24.20
N PHE A 11 -18.06 -27.66 24.99
CA PHE A 11 -16.89 -26.79 25.13
C PHE A 11 -16.19 -26.56 23.78
N VAL A 12 -15.93 -27.62 23.01
CA VAL A 12 -15.29 -27.52 21.68
C VAL A 12 -16.13 -26.67 20.73
N VAL A 13 -17.45 -26.83 20.71
CA VAL A 13 -18.36 -26.02 19.87
C VAL A 13 -18.31 -24.55 20.26
N TRP A 14 -18.30 -24.23 21.56
CA TRP A 14 -18.18 -22.85 22.04
C TRP A 14 -16.85 -22.22 21.63
N CYS A 15 -15.73 -22.93 21.80
CA CYS A 15 -14.42 -22.44 21.38
C CYS A 15 -14.39 -22.19 19.87
N ALA A 16 -14.89 -23.13 19.05
CA ALA A 16 -14.94 -22.96 17.60
C ALA A 16 -15.82 -21.76 17.19
N GLY A 17 -16.98 -21.59 17.83
CA GLY A 17 -17.87 -20.45 17.59
C GLY A 17 -17.23 -19.10 17.95
N LEU A 18 -16.51 -19.03 19.08
CA LEU A 18 -15.79 -17.82 19.49
C LEU A 18 -14.65 -17.47 18.52
N THR A 19 -13.89 -18.46 18.06
CA THR A 19 -12.84 -18.23 17.06
C THR A 19 -13.42 -17.73 15.74
N LEU A 20 -14.52 -18.32 15.27
CA LEU A 20 -15.20 -17.87 14.05
C LEU A 20 -15.70 -16.43 14.19
N LEU A 21 -16.33 -16.11 15.33
CA LEU A 21 -16.83 -14.77 15.62
C LEU A 21 -15.70 -13.74 15.62
N ALA A 22 -14.57 -14.05 16.28
CA ALA A 22 -13.40 -13.18 16.31
C ALA A 22 -12.81 -12.97 14.91
N ALA A 23 -12.72 -14.03 14.08
CA ALA A 23 -12.24 -13.93 12.70
C ALA A 23 -13.17 -13.05 11.84
N CYS A 24 -14.49 -13.23 11.92
CA CYS A 24 -15.46 -12.41 11.21
C CYS A 24 -15.40 -10.94 11.65
N ALA A 25 -15.29 -10.68 12.95
CA ALA A 25 -15.12 -9.34 13.48
C ALA A 25 -13.82 -8.69 12.98
N GLY A 26 -12.71 -9.44 12.97
CA GLY A 26 -11.41 -8.97 12.46
C GLY A 26 -11.46 -8.63 10.97
N LEU A 27 -11.99 -9.52 10.13
CA LEU A 27 -12.14 -9.29 8.69
C LEU A 27 -13.07 -8.12 8.37
N GLY A 28 -14.19 -8.02 9.10
CA GLY A 28 -15.12 -6.90 8.98
C GLY A 28 -14.46 -5.57 9.35
N TYR A 29 -13.73 -5.55 10.46
CA TYR A 29 -12.98 -4.38 10.92
C TYR A 29 -11.94 -3.94 9.88
N GLU A 30 -11.11 -4.86 9.38
CA GLU A 30 -10.12 -4.60 8.34
C GLU A 30 -10.74 -4.02 7.07
N THR A 31 -11.89 -4.58 6.65
CA THR A 31 -12.59 -4.12 5.44
C THR A 31 -13.12 -2.69 5.60
N VAL A 32 -13.68 -2.36 6.76
CA VAL A 32 -14.20 -1.02 7.06
C VAL A 32 -13.05 -0.02 7.17
N ARG A 33 -11.97 -0.39 7.85
CA ARG A 33 -10.78 0.46 8.03
C ARG A 33 -10.11 0.81 6.71
N ARG A 34 -9.84 -0.18 5.85
CA ARG A 34 -9.21 0.06 4.54
C ARG A 34 -9.99 1.06 3.67
N ARG A 35 -11.32 1.03 3.74
CA ARG A 35 -12.17 1.98 3.02
C ARG A 35 -12.09 3.39 3.60
N GLY A 36 -12.00 3.51 4.92
CA GLY A 36 -11.89 4.79 5.60
C GLY A 36 -10.50 5.43 5.51
N ASP A 37 -9.45 4.63 5.38
CA ASP A 37 -8.06 5.10 5.41
C ASP A 37 -7.75 6.07 4.26
N ALA A 38 -8.28 5.81 3.06
CA ALA A 38 -8.10 6.71 1.91
C ALA A 38 -8.66 8.13 2.16
N GLY A 39 -9.75 8.24 2.93
CA GLY A 39 -10.33 9.53 3.31
C GLY A 39 -9.62 10.17 4.51
N ARG A 40 -9.11 9.36 5.44
CA ARG A 40 -8.40 9.84 6.63
C ARG A 40 -6.96 10.26 6.35
N PHE A 41 -6.32 9.64 5.37
CA PHE A 41 -4.93 9.86 4.97
C PHE A 41 -4.86 10.13 3.46
N PRO A 42 -5.35 11.30 2.99
CA PRO A 42 -5.32 11.63 1.58
C PRO A 42 -3.88 11.67 1.07
N ALA A 43 -3.69 11.25 -0.18
CA ALA A 43 -2.37 11.19 -0.78
C ALA A 43 -1.77 12.61 -0.88
N PRO A 44 -0.51 12.84 -0.47
CA PRO A 44 0.11 14.17 -0.45
C PRO A 44 0.52 14.68 -1.85
N GLY A 45 -0.06 14.09 -2.89
CA GLY A 45 0.28 14.28 -4.30
C GLY A 45 -0.91 13.85 -5.17
N ARG A 46 -0.64 13.40 -6.39
CA ARG A 46 -1.67 13.01 -7.34
C ARG A 46 -1.50 11.57 -7.79
N LEU A 47 -2.61 10.90 -8.05
CA LEU A 47 -2.63 9.62 -8.73
C LEU A 47 -2.53 9.86 -10.24
N VAL A 48 -1.57 9.20 -10.89
CA VAL A 48 -1.30 9.30 -12.32
C VAL A 48 -1.54 7.93 -12.95
N ASP A 49 -2.40 7.88 -13.97
CA ASP A 49 -2.65 6.66 -14.75
C ASP A 49 -1.42 6.31 -15.60
N VAL A 50 -0.97 5.05 -15.50
CA VAL A 50 0.18 4.51 -16.26
C VAL A 50 -0.20 3.36 -17.18
N GLY A 51 -1.48 3.25 -17.55
CA GLY A 51 -1.99 2.23 -18.47
C GLY A 51 -2.52 1.00 -17.75
N GLY A 52 -3.53 1.20 -16.89
CA GLY A 52 -4.30 0.11 -16.25
C GLY A 52 -4.26 0.09 -14.73
N HIS A 53 -3.44 0.94 -14.12
CA HIS A 53 -3.44 1.24 -12.68
C HIS A 53 -2.85 2.64 -12.48
N ARG A 54 -3.07 3.22 -11.30
CA ARG A 54 -2.61 4.56 -10.94
C ARG A 54 -1.47 4.52 -9.94
N LEU A 55 -0.44 5.33 -10.21
CA LEU A 55 0.68 5.53 -9.30
C LEU A 55 0.59 6.88 -8.60
N HIS A 56 0.87 6.91 -7.30
CA HIS A 56 1.02 8.14 -6.55
C HIS A 56 2.31 8.85 -6.95
N LEU A 57 2.20 10.13 -7.28
CA LEU A 57 3.30 11.00 -7.66
C LEU A 57 3.20 12.30 -6.85
N ARG A 58 4.29 12.65 -6.17
CA ARG A 58 4.43 13.92 -5.44
C ARG A 58 5.60 14.72 -6.01
N CYS A 59 5.30 15.83 -6.65
CA CYS A 59 6.32 16.75 -7.17
C CYS A 59 6.38 18.05 -6.35
N THR A 60 7.58 18.55 -6.11
CA THR A 60 7.86 19.85 -5.49
C THR A 60 8.89 20.61 -6.31
N GLY A 61 8.85 21.95 -6.21
CA GLY A 61 9.71 22.83 -7.01
C GLY A 61 9.27 22.93 -8.48
N THR A 62 9.82 23.94 -9.16
CA THR A 62 9.42 24.32 -10.52
C THR A 62 10.63 24.52 -11.46
N GLY A 63 11.85 24.27 -10.98
CA GLY A 63 13.08 24.41 -11.76
C GLY A 63 13.36 23.23 -12.70
N GLY A 64 14.48 23.30 -13.41
CA GLY A 64 14.98 22.23 -14.29
C GLY A 64 16.45 21.94 -14.02
N PRO A 65 16.94 20.71 -14.29
CA PRO A 65 16.22 19.53 -14.81
C PRO A 65 15.23 18.92 -13.80
N VAL A 66 14.37 18.02 -14.28
CA VAL A 66 13.47 17.24 -13.42
C VAL A 66 14.22 16.05 -12.84
N VAL A 67 14.17 15.89 -11.51
CA VAL A 67 14.71 14.72 -10.80
C VAL A 67 13.55 13.83 -10.37
N VAL A 68 13.60 12.55 -10.73
CA VAL A 68 12.64 11.54 -10.28
C VAL A 68 13.32 10.62 -9.26
N LEU A 69 12.69 10.46 -8.10
CA LEU A 69 13.18 9.69 -6.98
C LEU A 69 12.34 8.42 -6.84
N GLU A 70 12.99 7.28 -7.03
CA GLU A 70 12.41 5.96 -6.79
C GLU A 70 12.90 5.41 -5.46
N ALA A 71 11.99 4.87 -4.65
CA ALA A 71 12.34 4.30 -3.35
C ALA A 71 12.89 2.86 -3.49
N GLY A 72 13.77 2.48 -2.56
CA GLY A 72 14.36 1.14 -2.49
C GLY A 72 13.34 0.05 -2.15
N LEU A 73 13.80 -1.20 -2.01
CA LEU A 73 12.91 -2.34 -1.68
C LEU A 73 12.10 -2.08 -0.40
N VAL A 74 10.79 -2.42 -0.44
CA VAL A 74 9.84 -2.28 0.68
C VAL A 74 9.52 -0.82 1.07
N GLU A 75 10.15 0.17 0.47
CA GLU A 75 9.93 1.60 0.76
C GLU A 75 8.89 2.28 -0.16
N SER A 76 8.53 3.51 0.22
CA SER A 76 7.66 4.44 -0.51
C SER A 76 8.39 5.76 -0.78
N GLY A 77 7.86 6.59 -1.67
CA GLY A 77 8.40 7.90 -2.00
C GLY A 77 8.49 8.86 -0.80
N ALA A 78 7.83 8.53 0.33
CA ALA A 78 7.97 9.25 1.59
C ALA A 78 9.40 9.16 2.18
N SER A 79 10.17 8.10 1.90
CA SER A 79 11.55 8.00 2.39
C SER A 79 12.45 9.11 1.85
N TRP A 80 12.07 9.73 0.73
CA TRP A 80 12.78 10.83 0.10
C TRP A 80 12.41 12.22 0.61
N GLU A 81 11.51 12.38 1.58
CA GLU A 81 10.92 13.69 1.93
C GLU A 81 11.97 14.77 2.20
N VAL A 82 12.99 14.45 3.01
CA VAL A 82 14.06 15.39 3.39
C VAL A 82 14.89 15.80 2.17
N ILE A 83 15.22 14.85 1.30
CA ILE A 83 16.05 15.08 0.10
C ILE A 83 15.25 15.86 -0.94
N GLN A 84 14.01 15.45 -1.19
CA GLN A 84 13.10 16.15 -2.09
C GLN A 84 12.91 17.61 -1.68
N ARG A 85 12.72 17.89 -0.38
CA ARG A 85 12.60 19.25 0.14
C ARG A 85 13.84 20.08 -0.16
N ARG A 86 15.05 19.56 0.10
CA ARG A 86 16.31 20.29 -0.14
C ARG A 86 16.54 20.58 -1.62
N LEU A 87 16.34 19.59 -2.48
CA LEU A 87 16.56 19.72 -3.92
C LEU A 87 15.52 20.63 -4.60
N SER A 88 14.29 20.70 -4.06
CA SER A 88 13.20 21.49 -4.63
C SER A 88 13.42 23.02 -4.61
N ALA A 89 14.48 23.50 -3.96
CA ALA A 89 14.86 24.91 -3.97
C ALA A 89 15.29 25.40 -5.36
N GLY A 90 15.88 24.53 -6.19
CA GLY A 90 16.37 24.88 -7.53
C GLY A 90 15.93 23.92 -8.64
N LEU A 91 15.35 22.78 -8.29
CA LEU A 91 14.96 21.73 -9.24
C LEU A 91 13.48 21.41 -9.08
N ARG A 92 12.86 20.85 -10.12
CA ARG A 92 11.61 20.12 -9.99
C ARG A 92 11.93 18.69 -9.58
N VAL A 93 11.43 18.27 -8.43
CA VAL A 93 11.76 16.97 -7.86
C VAL A 93 10.47 16.20 -7.59
N CYS A 94 10.36 15.02 -8.15
CA CYS A 94 9.21 14.15 -8.00
C CYS A 94 9.61 12.84 -7.32
N SER A 95 8.86 12.40 -6.32
CA SER A 95 8.91 11.02 -5.81
C SER A 95 7.62 10.31 -6.19
N TYR A 96 7.70 9.00 -6.41
CA TYR A 96 6.54 8.17 -6.68
C TYR A 96 6.56 6.87 -5.89
N ASP A 97 5.38 6.31 -5.64
CA ASP A 97 5.22 5.01 -5.02
C ASP A 97 5.08 3.94 -6.11
N ARG A 98 5.84 2.84 -6.01
CA ARG A 98 5.68 1.69 -6.92
C ARG A 98 4.31 1.05 -6.74
N ALA A 99 3.87 0.28 -7.73
CA ALA A 99 2.55 -0.33 -7.72
C ALA A 99 2.33 -1.24 -6.48
N GLY A 100 1.27 -0.99 -5.71
CA GLY A 100 0.95 -1.64 -4.43
C GLY A 100 1.71 -1.16 -3.21
N TYR A 101 2.41 -0.02 -3.31
CA TYR A 101 3.01 0.65 -2.16
C TYR A 101 2.25 1.93 -1.83
N ALA A 102 2.12 2.19 -0.52
CA ALA A 102 1.55 3.41 0.04
C ALA A 102 0.25 3.85 -0.67
N TRP A 103 0.26 4.94 -1.44
CA TRP A 103 -0.94 5.46 -2.09
C TRP A 103 -1.14 4.94 -3.53
N SER A 104 -0.20 4.20 -4.10
CA SER A 104 -0.33 3.62 -5.44
C SER A 104 -1.26 2.40 -5.45
N GLU A 105 -2.01 2.26 -6.54
CA GLU A 105 -2.83 1.08 -6.78
C GLU A 105 -1.98 -0.16 -7.02
N ASP A 106 -2.58 -1.34 -6.80
CA ASP A 106 -1.98 -2.60 -7.20
C ASP A 106 -1.77 -2.64 -8.72
N GLY A 107 -0.58 -3.07 -9.12
CA GLY A 107 -0.20 -3.25 -10.50
C GLY A 107 -0.36 -4.72 -10.94
N PRO A 108 -0.20 -5.00 -12.23
CA PRO A 108 -0.30 -6.36 -12.75
C PRO A 108 0.80 -7.26 -12.16
N GLY A 109 0.42 -8.41 -11.62
CA GLY A 109 1.34 -9.45 -11.16
C GLY A 109 1.93 -10.30 -12.30
N PRO A 110 3.04 -11.04 -12.06
CA PRO A 110 3.84 -11.06 -10.84
C PRO A 110 4.78 -9.84 -10.75
N ARG A 111 5.05 -9.36 -9.53
CA ARG A 111 6.02 -8.28 -9.27
C ARG A 111 7.44 -8.83 -9.36
N THR A 112 8.14 -8.52 -10.44
CA THR A 112 9.53 -8.94 -10.67
C THR A 112 10.38 -7.72 -11.01
N ALA A 113 11.65 -7.72 -10.64
CA ALA A 113 12.57 -6.62 -10.96
C ALA A 113 12.60 -6.31 -12.47
N GLY A 114 12.55 -7.36 -13.32
CA GLY A 114 12.49 -7.20 -14.77
C GLY A 114 11.22 -6.52 -15.27
N ARG A 115 10.07 -6.68 -14.61
CA ARG A 115 8.83 -5.98 -15.00
C ARG A 115 8.88 -4.49 -14.63
N GLU A 116 9.41 -4.18 -13.45
CA GLU A 116 9.58 -2.80 -12.99
C GLU A 116 10.51 -2.01 -13.94
N THR A 117 11.60 -2.63 -14.41
CA THR A 117 12.57 -1.97 -15.31
C THR A 117 12.22 -2.07 -16.80
N ALA A 118 11.46 -3.08 -17.25
CA ALA A 118 11.06 -3.22 -18.66
C ALA A 118 10.13 -2.10 -19.15
N ALA A 119 9.46 -1.38 -18.24
CA ALA A 119 8.75 -0.14 -18.59
C ALA A 119 9.72 1.00 -18.94
N ALA A 120 10.88 1.06 -18.28
CA ALA A 120 11.91 2.07 -18.53
C ALA A 120 12.72 1.80 -19.80
N ALA A 121 12.91 0.52 -20.17
CA ALA A 121 13.71 0.10 -21.33
C ALA A 121 13.02 0.26 -22.71
N ARG A 122 11.77 0.75 -22.75
CA ARG A 122 11.00 0.97 -23.98
C ARG A 122 11.10 2.40 -24.52
N ARG A 123 12.15 3.12 -24.16
CA ARG A 123 12.46 4.45 -24.70
C ARG A 123 13.79 4.42 -25.44
#